data_AF-A0A849HCA0-F1
#
_entry.id   AF-A0A849HCA0-F1
#
_cell.length_a   1.000
_cell.length_b   1.000
_cell.length_c   1.000
_cell.angle_alpha   90.00
_cell.angle_beta   90.00
_cell.angle_gamma   90.00
#
_symmetry.space_group_name_H-M   'P 1'
#
loop_
_entity.id
_entity.type
_entity.pdbx_description
1 polymer ?
#
loop_
_entity_poly.entity_id
_entity_poly.type
_entity_poly.pdbx_seq_one_letter_code
_entity_poly.pdbx_strand_id
1 'polypeptide(L)'
;MSPKKTILKTLAKQVNGDGTPAPIHPSAIPGFQQAPGKYQETINALLKDRLIEGNKSADGRMAISLNSHKEKDVRRVLRPLWAHPAVLASLALSAAVAGLGFLI
;
A
#
# COMPACT_ATOMS: atom_id res chain seq x y z
N MET A 1 -6.54 -5.34 -8.58
CA MET A 1 -5.66 -4.83 -7.50
C MET A 1 -6.21 -5.35 -6.16
N SER A 2 -5.37 -5.80 -5.21
CA SER A 2 -5.89 -6.35 -3.93
C SER A 2 -6.45 -5.24 -3.02
N PRO A 3 -7.49 -5.51 -2.19
CA PRO A 3 -8.06 -4.50 -1.28
C PRO A 3 -7.01 -3.84 -0.39
N LYS A 4 -6.07 -4.62 0.14
CA LYS A 4 -4.92 -4.13 0.94
C LYS A 4 -4.11 -3.06 0.19
N LYS A 5 -3.75 -3.33 -1.07
CA LYS A 5 -2.96 -2.39 -1.87
C LYS A 5 -3.77 -1.17 -2.28
N THR A 6 -5.07 -1.34 -2.53
CA THR A 6 -5.99 -0.23 -2.84
C THR A 6 -6.11 0.72 -1.66
N ILE A 7 -6.40 0.20 -0.46
CA ILE A 7 -6.52 0.99 0.78
C ILE A 7 -5.23 1.77 1.03
N LEU A 8 -4.09 1.09 1.09
CA LEU A 8 -2.80 1.74 1.37
C LEU A 8 -2.41 2.76 0.30
N LYS A 9 -2.73 2.51 -0.98
CA LYS A 9 -2.45 3.46 -2.06
C LYS A 9 -3.33 4.71 -1.98
N THR A 10 -4.61 4.55 -1.64
CA THR A 10 -5.51 5.70 -1.45
C THR A 10 -5.04 6.54 -0.27
N LEU A 11 -4.74 5.91 0.86
CA LEU A 11 -4.24 6.63 2.04
C LEU A 11 -2.88 7.29 1.79
N ALA A 12 -1.99 6.68 1.00
CA ALA A 12 -0.71 7.26 0.63
C ALA A 12 -0.84 8.48 -0.31
N LYS A 13 -1.95 8.58 -1.06
CA LYS A 13 -2.23 9.75 -1.89
C LYS A 13 -2.89 10.88 -1.10
N GLN A 14 -3.62 10.54 -0.06
CA GLN A 14 -4.23 11.51 0.84
C GLN A 14 -3.22 11.96 1.89
N VAL A 15 -2.42 12.93 1.48
CA VAL A 15 -1.48 13.64 2.34
C VAL A 15 -1.94 15.08 2.43
N ASN A 16 -1.97 15.63 3.63
CA ASN A 16 -2.22 17.05 3.87
C ASN A 16 -1.06 17.88 3.28
N GLY A 17 -1.29 19.19 3.08
CA GLY A 17 -0.27 20.10 2.52
C GLY A 17 1.00 20.22 3.35
N ASP A 18 0.97 19.78 4.61
CA ASP A 18 2.10 19.71 5.54
C ASP A 18 2.86 18.37 5.51
N GLY A 19 2.47 17.44 4.63
CA GLY A 19 3.08 16.11 4.53
C GLY A 19 2.53 15.09 5.53
N THR A 20 1.54 15.43 6.34
CA THR A 20 0.90 14.49 7.27
C THR A 20 -0.17 13.64 6.58
N PRO A 21 -0.34 12.35 6.95
CA PRO A 21 -1.42 11.52 6.39
C PRO A 21 -2.80 12.10 6.70
N ALA A 22 -3.60 12.38 5.67
CA ALA A 22 -4.95 12.89 5.83
C ALA A 22 -5.93 11.75 6.16
N PRO A 23 -6.75 11.87 7.21
CA PRO A 23 -7.76 10.87 7.52
C PRO A 23 -8.86 10.85 6.47
N ILE A 24 -9.26 9.66 6.00
CA ILE A 24 -10.37 9.46 5.08
C ILE A 24 -11.37 8.45 5.63
N HIS A 25 -12.62 8.56 5.20
CA HIS A 25 -13.61 7.54 5.52
C HIS A 25 -13.40 6.25 4.71
N PRO A 26 -13.60 5.06 5.31
CA PRO A 26 -13.57 3.79 4.58
C PRO A 26 -14.45 3.76 3.33
N SER A 27 -15.63 4.39 3.40
CA SER A 27 -16.59 4.49 2.29
C SER A 27 -16.06 5.28 1.08
N ALA A 28 -15.05 6.14 1.26
CA ALA A 28 -14.41 6.89 0.20
C ALA A 28 -13.35 6.06 -0.56
N ILE A 29 -13.05 4.84 -0.10
CA ILE A 29 -12.04 3.99 -0.73
C ILE A 29 -12.63 3.36 -2.00
N PRO A 30 -11.93 3.43 -3.15
CA PRO A 30 -12.36 2.77 -4.37
C PRO A 30 -12.54 1.25 -4.18
N GLY A 31 -13.69 0.73 -4.58
CA GLY A 31 -14.02 -0.68 -4.42
C GLY A 31 -14.74 -1.04 -3.11
N PHE A 32 -14.84 -0.10 -2.15
CA PHE A 32 -15.48 -0.36 -0.86
C PHE A 32 -16.97 -0.68 -1.01
N GLN A 33 -17.71 0.08 -1.82
CA GLN A 33 -19.15 -0.11 -2.03
C GLN A 33 -19.48 -1.45 -2.69
N GLN A 34 -18.56 -1.98 -3.50
CA GLN A 34 -18.73 -3.25 -4.21
C GLN A 34 -18.51 -4.47 -3.30
N ALA A 35 -17.69 -4.33 -2.25
CA ALA A 35 -17.37 -5.42 -1.34
C ALA A 35 -17.09 -4.92 0.09
N PRO A 36 -18.07 -4.32 0.78
CA PRO A 36 -17.85 -3.63 2.04
C PRO A 36 -17.30 -4.56 3.13
N GLY A 37 -17.78 -5.81 3.22
CA GLY A 37 -17.27 -6.79 4.19
C GLY A 37 -15.78 -7.08 4.01
N LYS A 38 -15.35 -7.36 2.77
CA LYS A 38 -13.94 -7.65 2.45
C LYS A 38 -13.02 -6.47 2.76
N TYR A 39 -13.46 -5.25 2.47
CA TYR A 39 -12.70 -4.06 2.78
C TYR A 39 -12.65 -3.80 4.28
N GLN A 40 -13.76 -4.00 5.00
CA GLN A 40 -13.79 -3.86 6.46
C GLN A 40 -12.86 -4.86 7.15
N GLU A 41 -12.88 -6.13 6.75
CA GLU A 41 -11.94 -7.15 7.23
C GLU A 41 -10.49 -6.74 6.98
N THR A 42 -10.22 -6.24 5.78
CA THR A 42 -8.87 -5.77 5.41
C THR A 42 -8.45 -4.57 6.26
N ILE A 43 -9.35 -3.62 6.52
CA ILE A 43 -9.09 -2.45 7.38
C ILE A 43 -8.80 -2.91 8.81
N ASN A 44 -9.59 -3.83 9.36
CA ASN A 44 -9.38 -4.39 10.69
C ASN A 44 -8.01 -5.09 10.79
N ALA A 45 -7.62 -5.84 9.76
CA ALA A 45 -6.30 -6.46 9.69
C ALA A 45 -5.18 -5.41 9.63
N LEU A 46 -5.34 -4.36 8.83
CA LEU A 46 -4.37 -3.27 8.72
C LEU A 46 -4.23 -2.46 10.02
N LEU A 47 -5.32 -2.25 10.77
CA LEU A 47 -5.31 -1.65 12.10
C LEU A 47 -4.56 -2.54 13.10
N LYS A 48 -4.82 -3.86 13.06
CA LYS A 48 -4.11 -4.84 13.88
C LYS A 48 -2.61 -4.88 13.58
N ASP A 49 -2.24 -4.80 12.30
CA ASP A 49 -0.85 -4.71 11.83
C ASP A 49 -0.21 -3.34 12.11
N ARG A 50 -0.97 -2.37 12.65
CA ARG A 50 -0.57 -0.97 12.89
C ARG A 50 -0.08 -0.24 11.65
N LEU A 51 -0.48 -0.68 10.46
CA LEU A 51 -0.12 -0.01 9.19
C LEU A 51 -0.97 1.23 8.94
N ILE A 52 -2.17 1.26 9.51
CA ILE A 52 -3.10 2.39 9.48
C ILE A 52 -3.54 2.72 10.90
N GLU A 53 -4.04 3.94 11.08
CA GLU A 53 -4.57 4.43 12.35
C GLU A 53 -6.04 4.79 12.18
N GLY A 54 -6.84 4.49 13.21
CA GLY A 54 -8.24 4.86 13.28
C GLY A 54 -8.38 6.18 14.02
N ASN A 55 -8.97 7.17 13.36
CA ASN A 55 -9.23 8.49 13.91
C ASN A 55 -10.74 8.75 13.94
N LYS A 56 -11.20 9.47 14.96
CA LYS A 56 -12.57 9.95 15.01
C LYS A 56 -12.66 11.23 14.19
N SER A 57 -13.46 11.21 13.12
CA SER A 57 -13.70 12.39 12.29
C SER A 57 -14.66 13.36 12.98
N ALA A 58 -14.69 14.60 12.51
CA ALA A 58 -15.53 15.68 13.04
C ALA A 58 -17.03 15.37 12.95
N ASP A 59 -17.43 14.53 12.01
CA ASP A 59 -18.79 14.01 11.84
C ASP A 59 -19.13 12.83 12.78
N GLY A 60 -18.21 12.48 13.68
CA GLY A 60 -18.36 11.38 14.64
C GLY A 60 -18.16 9.99 14.03
N ARG A 61 -17.86 9.89 12.73
CA ARG A 61 -17.62 8.60 12.05
C ARG A 61 -16.16 8.20 12.12
N MET A 62 -15.92 6.89 11.94
CA MET A 62 -14.56 6.38 11.83
C MET A 62 -13.92 6.88 10.53
N ALA A 63 -12.74 7.47 10.67
CA ALA A 63 -11.82 7.75 9.59
C ALA A 63 -10.53 6.95 9.82
N ILE A 64 -9.79 6.74 8.75
CA ILE A 64 -8.52 6.03 8.77
C ILE A 64 -7.43 6.84 8.07
N SER A 65 -6.21 6.80 8.59
CA SER A 65 -5.02 7.44 8.02
C SER A 65 -3.85 6.46 7.99
N LEU A 66 -2.78 6.77 7.24
CA LEU A 66 -1.55 5.99 7.35
C LEU A 66 -0.88 6.23 8.70
N ASN A 67 -0.28 5.18 9.25
CA ASN A 67 0.62 5.32 10.38
C ASN A 67 1.97 5.86 9.90
N SER A 68 2.33 7.07 10.31
CA SER A 68 3.59 7.73 9.94
C SER A 68 4.82 6.95 10.41
N HIS A 69 4.74 6.26 11.55
CA HIS A 69 5.83 5.43 12.08
C HIS A 69 6.04 4.13 11.28
N LYS A 70 5.09 3.73 10.42
CA LYS A 70 5.15 2.51 9.60
C LYS A 70 5.28 2.77 8.11
N GLU A 71 5.66 3.99 7.72
CA GLU A 71 5.79 4.40 6.33
C GLU A 71 6.74 3.49 5.51
N LYS A 72 7.82 2.99 6.12
CA LYS A 72 8.75 2.03 5.48
C LYS A 72 8.06 0.70 5.11
N ASP A 73 7.19 0.21 5.98
CA ASP A 73 6.45 -1.03 5.76
C ASP A 73 5.32 -0.83 4.75
N VAL A 74 4.63 0.31 4.79
CA VAL A 74 3.64 0.73 3.78
C VAL A 74 4.29 0.80 2.40
N ARG A 75 5.45 1.46 2.29
CA ARG A 75 6.22 1.51 1.04
C ARG A 75 6.57 0.12 0.55
N ARG A 76 7.01 -0.80 1.43
CA ARG A 76 7.33 -2.19 1.05
C ARG A 76 6.14 -2.89 0.40
N VAL A 77 4.92 -2.72 0.93
CA VAL A 77 3.69 -3.30 0.34
C VAL A 77 3.32 -2.65 -0.98
N LEU A 78 3.59 -1.34 -1.13
CA LEU A 78 3.27 -0.60 -2.35
C LEU A 78 4.29 -0.78 -3.48
N ARG A 79 5.49 -1.33 -3.20
CA ARG A 79 6.55 -1.54 -4.19
C ARG A 79 6.01 -2.23 -5.45
N PRO A 80 6.35 -1.74 -6.65
CA PRO A 80 6.08 -2.46 -7.88
C PRO A 80 6.88 -3.78 -7.88
N LEU A 81 6.28 -4.84 -8.42
CA LEU A 81 6.89 -6.18 -8.43
C LEU A 81 8.24 -6.21 -9.14
N TRP A 82 8.46 -5.32 -10.12
CA TRP A 82 9.75 -5.18 -10.81
C TRP A 82 10.87 -4.56 -9.97
N ALA A 83 10.56 -3.94 -8.83
CA ALA A 83 11.55 -3.43 -7.87
C ALA A 83 11.85 -4.44 -6.75
N HIS A 84 11.36 -5.68 -6.85
CA HIS A 84 11.69 -6.74 -5.90
C HIS A 84 13.11 -7.24 -6.20
N PRO A 85 14.00 -7.36 -5.20
CA PRO A 85 15.38 -7.81 -5.41
C PRO A 85 15.48 -9.17 -6.12
N ALA A 86 14.50 -10.05 -5.92
CA ALA A 86 14.41 -11.32 -6.64
C ALA A 86 14.21 -11.14 -8.16
N VAL A 87 13.39 -10.17 -8.57
CA VAL A 87 13.15 -9.88 -10.00
C VAL A 87 14.38 -9.22 -10.61
N LEU A 88 15.02 -8.28 -9.89
CA LEU A 88 16.28 -7.66 -10.33
C LEU A 88 17.40 -8.70 -10.45
N ALA A 89 17.50 -9.63 -9.50
CA ALA A 89 18.46 -10.73 -9.56
C ALA A 89 18.21 -11.64 -10.76
N SER A 90 16.96 -11.98 -11.06
CA SER A 90 16.63 -12.75 -12.26
C SER A 90 16.95 -12.00 -13.56
N LEU A 91 16.73 -10.69 -13.61
CA LEU A 91 17.04 -9.88 -14.79
C LEU A 91 18.56 -9.78 -15.01
N ALA A 92 19.33 -9.61 -13.94
CA ALA A 92 20.79 -9.59 -13.98
C ALA A 92 21.37 -10.94 -14.40
N LEU A 93 20.79 -12.05 -13.94
CA LEU A 93 21.21 -13.39 -14.33
C LEU A 93 20.98 -13.63 -15.83
N SER A 94 19.81 -13.23 -16.35
CA SER A 94 19.48 -13.36 -17.78
C SER A 94 20.40 -12.50 -18.67
N ALA A 95 20.76 -11.29 -18.23
CA ALA A 95 21.71 -10.44 -18.94
C ALA A 95 23.13 -11.01 -18.95
N ALA A 96 23.57 -11.64 -17.85
CA ALA A 96 24.88 -12.28 -17.77
C ALA A 96 25.00 -13.50 -18.69
N VAL A 97 23.95 -14.32 -18.79
CA VAL A 97 23.93 -15.49 -19.68
C VAL A 97 23.88 -15.07 -21.16
N ALA A 98 23.11 -14.03 -21.50
CA ALA A 98 23.06 -13.50 -22.86
C ALA A 98 24.38 -12.83 -23.30
N GLY A 99 25.07 -12.13 -22.38
CA GLY A 99 26.37 -11.50 -22.65
C GLY A 99 27.52 -12.49 -22.88
N LEU A 100 27.49 -13.65 -22.20
CA LEU A 100 28.46 -14.74 -22.40
C LEU A 100 28.22 -15.54 -23.69
N GLY A 101 26.98 -15.64 -24.16
CA GLY A 101 26.64 -16.34 -25.41
C GLY A 101 26.95 -15.56 -26.70
N PHE A 102 27.23 -14.26 -26.60
CA PHE A 102 27.58 -13.40 -27.75
C PHE A 102 29.10 -13.26 -27.97
N LEU A 103 29.91 -13.89 -27.11
CA LEU A 103 31.38 -13.78 -27.08
C LEU A 103 32.10 -15.13 -27.39
N ILE A 104 31.37 -16.13 -27.86
CA ILE A 104 31.87 -17.40 -28.42
C ILE A 104 31.52 -17.42 -29.90
#